data_AF-A0A6M4GX65-F1
#
_entry.id   AF-A0A6M4GX65-F1
#
_cell.length_a   1.000
_cell.length_b   1.000
_cell.length_c   1.000
_cell.angle_alpha   90.00
_cell.angle_beta   90.00
_cell.angle_gamma   90.00
#
_symmetry.space_group_name_H-M   'P 1'
#
loop_
_entity.id
_entity.type
_entity.pdbx_description
1 polymer ?
#
loop_
_entity_poly.entity_id
_entity_poly.type
_entity_poly.pdbx_seq_one_letter_code
_entity_poly.pdbx_strand_id
1 'polypeptide(L)'
;MATGKSTRKAVAKRTALKRPLVKGTAVKRSASKRAPVKRSASVTRAFQANLERVYTAFHDPRLREIWLPGAPMQVERSTDGKSMTVTWTLGNSRVEVSFKADGPNSSAVEVEHSKLSGAEAVAAQKAYWDAGLERLNAWLAAARPQ
;
A
#
# COMPACT_ATOMS: atom_id res chain seq x y z
N MET A 1 -13.63 -24.21 85.13
CA MET A 1 -14.70 -23.36 85.70
C MET A 1 -14.19 -21.93 85.74
N ALA A 2 -15.09 -20.95 85.52
CA ALA A 2 -14.89 -19.51 85.69
C ALA A 2 -14.00 -18.79 84.66
N THR A 3 -14.16 -17.52 84.27
CA THR A 3 -15.20 -16.47 84.35
C THR A 3 -14.62 -15.25 83.59
N GLY A 4 -15.46 -14.45 82.92
CA GLY A 4 -15.24 -13.00 82.75
C GLY A 4 -14.61 -12.56 81.41
N LYS A 5 -15.37 -11.83 80.55
CA LYS A 5 -15.56 -10.35 80.49
C LYS A 5 -14.27 -9.64 80.01
N SER A 6 -14.27 -8.65 79.12
CA SER A 6 -15.23 -7.82 78.38
C SER A 6 -14.32 -7.00 77.42
N THR A 7 -14.72 -6.52 76.24
CA THR A 7 -15.38 -5.21 76.02
C THR A 7 -15.57 -5.03 74.52
N ARG A 8 -16.81 -4.90 74.02
CA ARG A 8 -17.65 -3.69 73.81
C ARG A 8 -17.46 -3.00 72.44
N LYS A 9 -18.62 -2.49 71.98
CA LYS A 9 -18.93 -1.60 70.83
C LYS A 9 -19.09 -2.32 69.49
N ALA A 10 -20.12 -2.08 68.68
CA ALA A 10 -21.25 -1.17 68.79
C ALA A 10 -22.43 -1.67 67.94
N VAL A 11 -23.60 -1.18 68.34
CA VAL A 11 -24.88 -1.15 67.65
C VAL A 11 -24.78 -0.57 66.23
N ALA A 12 -25.51 -1.13 65.26
CA ALA A 12 -26.32 -0.36 64.29
C ALA A 12 -27.01 -1.29 63.27
N LYS A 13 -28.29 -1.55 63.55
CA LYS A 13 -29.46 -1.53 62.64
C LYS A 13 -29.22 -1.79 61.15
N ARG A 14 -29.89 -2.85 60.67
CA ARG A 14 -30.42 -2.99 59.31
C ARG A 14 -31.12 -1.69 58.87
N THR A 15 -30.64 -1.08 57.79
CA THR A 15 -31.47 -0.27 56.90
C THR A 15 -30.99 -0.49 55.47
N ALA A 16 -31.93 -0.85 54.60
CA ALA A 16 -31.73 -1.15 53.20
C ALA A 16 -31.04 0.00 52.45
N LEU A 17 -29.90 -0.28 51.83
CA LEU A 17 -29.38 0.52 50.72
C LEU A 17 -29.52 -0.29 49.45
N LYS A 18 -30.47 0.16 48.63
CA LYS A 18 -30.59 -0.20 47.22
C LYS A 18 -29.21 -0.09 46.58
N ARG A 19 -28.70 -1.18 46.00
CA ARG A 19 -27.60 -1.12 45.04
C ARG A 19 -28.06 -0.22 43.89
N PRO A 20 -27.46 0.95 43.62
CA PRO A 20 -27.54 1.47 42.28
C PRO A 20 -26.72 0.54 41.40
N LEU A 21 -27.42 -0.04 40.42
CA LEU A 21 -26.85 -0.68 39.24
C LEU A 21 -25.77 0.26 38.68
N VAL A 22 -24.50 -0.04 38.91
CA VAL A 22 -23.41 0.59 38.17
C VAL A 22 -23.65 0.21 36.71
N LYS A 23 -24.17 1.16 35.94
CA LYS A 23 -24.35 1.01 34.50
C LYS A 23 -22.94 0.81 33.96
N GLY A 24 -22.61 -0.43 33.61
CA GLY A 24 -21.43 -0.73 32.84
C GLY A 24 -21.44 0.21 31.65
N THR A 25 -20.41 1.04 31.55
CA THR A 25 -20.18 1.86 30.37
C THR A 25 -19.95 0.87 29.23
N ALA A 26 -21.02 0.53 28.53
CA ALA A 26 -20.93 -0.14 27.25
C ALA A 26 -20.22 0.83 26.32
N VAL A 27 -18.90 0.68 26.20
CA VAL A 27 -18.16 1.24 25.08
C VAL A 27 -18.71 0.52 23.86
N LYS A 28 -19.72 1.15 23.26
CA LYS A 28 -20.23 0.82 21.95
C LYS A 28 -19.07 1.11 21.00
N ARG A 29 -18.23 0.10 20.74
CA ARG A 29 -17.34 0.11 19.59
C ARG A 29 -18.24 -0.01 18.36
N SER A 30 -18.83 1.12 17.99
CA SER A 30 -19.33 1.32 16.64
C SER A 30 -18.10 1.11 15.77
N ALA A 31 -18.00 -0.05 15.13
CA ALA A 31 -17.14 -0.22 13.98
C ALA A 31 -17.64 0.82 12.98
N SER A 32 -17.00 1.99 13.00
CA SER A 32 -17.12 2.94 11.92
C SER A 32 -16.80 2.12 10.67
N LYS A 33 -17.73 2.06 9.71
CA LYS A 33 -17.42 1.65 8.35
C LYS A 33 -16.36 2.63 7.85
N ARG A 34 -15.10 2.39 8.23
CA ARG A 34 -13.96 3.02 7.59
C ARG A 34 -14.07 2.55 6.16
N ALA A 35 -14.34 3.48 5.25
CA ALA A 35 -14.19 3.21 3.84
C ALA A 35 -12.85 2.48 3.66
N PRO A 36 -12.79 1.39 2.87
CA PRO A 36 -11.53 0.69 2.66
C PRO A 36 -10.50 1.73 2.22
N VAL A 37 -9.45 1.91 3.01
CA VAL A 37 -8.39 2.87 2.71
C VAL A 37 -7.80 2.41 1.38
N LYS A 38 -7.95 3.20 0.32
CA LYS A 38 -7.32 2.87 -0.97
C LYS A 38 -5.82 2.87 -0.74
N ARG A 39 -5.18 1.71 -0.92
CA ARG A 39 -3.74 1.55 -0.82
C ARG A 39 -3.15 1.48 -2.21
N SER A 40 -2.10 2.28 -2.42
CA SER A 40 -1.30 2.27 -3.64
C SER A 40 0.19 2.20 -3.30
N ALA A 41 0.95 1.60 -4.20
CA ALA A 41 2.40 1.60 -4.22
C ALA A 41 2.83 2.53 -5.36
N SER A 42 3.47 3.64 -5.04
CA SER A 42 4.12 4.52 -6.03
C SER A 42 5.63 4.32 -6.00
N VAL A 43 6.23 4.26 -7.18
CA VAL A 43 7.69 4.27 -7.39
C VAL A 43 7.99 5.22 -8.54
N THR A 44 8.92 6.13 -8.33
CA THR A 44 9.37 7.08 -9.36
C THR A 44 10.85 6.85 -9.61
N ARG A 45 11.24 6.76 -10.88
CA ARG A 45 12.64 6.58 -11.27
C ARG A 45 12.99 7.43 -12.48
N ALA A 46 14.17 8.04 -12.41
CA ALA A 46 14.78 8.78 -13.52
C ALA A 46 15.69 7.87 -14.33
N PHE A 47 15.66 8.05 -15.64
CA PHE A 47 16.45 7.34 -16.64
C PHE A 47 17.22 8.33 -17.48
N GLN A 48 18.47 7.99 -17.75
CA GLN A 48 19.25 8.67 -18.79
C GLN A 48 18.88 8.07 -20.15
N ALA A 49 17.65 8.29 -20.61
CA ALA A 49 17.20 7.88 -21.93
C ALA A 49 16.14 8.86 -22.43
N ASN A 50 16.04 8.99 -23.76
CA ASN A 50 14.93 9.71 -24.37
C ASN A 50 13.60 9.03 -23.99
N LEU A 51 12.57 9.85 -23.75
CA LEU A 51 11.21 9.45 -23.42
C LEU A 51 10.65 8.37 -24.36
N GLU A 52 10.88 8.50 -25.68
CA GLU A 52 10.40 7.52 -26.66
C GLU A 52 10.94 6.12 -26.39
N ARG A 53 12.24 6.01 -26.11
CA ARG A 53 12.87 4.71 -25.80
C ARG A 53 12.29 4.08 -24.54
N VAL A 54 12.10 4.89 -23.50
CA VAL A 54 11.51 4.42 -22.26
C VAL A 54 10.07 3.99 -22.49
N TYR A 55 9.27 4.80 -23.18
CA TYR A 55 7.89 4.48 -23.55
C TYR A 55 7.80 3.16 -24.35
N THR A 56 8.63 2.98 -25.38
CA THR A 56 8.67 1.73 -26.17
C THR A 56 9.02 0.52 -25.31
N ALA A 57 9.95 0.64 -24.36
CA ALA A 57 10.32 -0.45 -23.46
C ALA A 57 9.18 -0.90 -22.53
N PHE A 58 8.27 0.01 -22.21
CA PHE A 58 7.04 -0.31 -21.49
C PHE A 58 5.95 -0.83 -22.41
N HIS A 59 5.76 -0.22 -23.58
CA HIS A 59 4.67 -0.54 -24.51
C HIS A 59 4.86 -1.89 -25.21
N ASP A 60 6.08 -2.18 -25.70
CA ASP A 60 6.39 -3.41 -26.43
C ASP A 60 6.48 -4.61 -25.45
N PRO A 61 5.62 -5.62 -25.59
CA PRO A 61 5.64 -6.79 -24.73
C PRO A 61 6.95 -7.59 -24.83
N ARG A 62 7.64 -7.58 -25.99
CA ARG A 62 8.92 -8.29 -26.17
C ARG A 62 10.03 -7.63 -25.37
N LEU A 63 10.07 -6.29 -25.37
CA LEU A 63 11.04 -5.54 -24.57
C LEU A 63 10.71 -5.63 -23.08
N ARG A 64 9.42 -5.61 -22.74
CA ARG A 64 8.97 -5.77 -21.36
C ARG A 64 9.44 -7.09 -20.75
N GLU A 65 9.39 -8.18 -21.51
CA GLU A 65 9.85 -9.49 -21.04
C GLU A 65 11.34 -9.50 -20.66
N ILE A 66 12.16 -8.63 -21.27
CA ILE A 66 13.61 -8.56 -21.00
C ILE A 66 13.89 -8.03 -19.58
N TRP A 67 13.20 -6.97 -19.17
CA TRP A 67 13.46 -6.30 -17.88
C TRP A 67 12.43 -6.65 -16.79
N LEU A 68 11.25 -7.13 -17.19
CA LEU A 68 10.14 -7.49 -16.33
C LEU A 68 9.50 -8.83 -16.74
N PRO A 69 10.26 -9.94 -16.68
CA PRO A 69 9.78 -11.24 -17.14
C PRO A 69 8.60 -11.74 -16.30
N GLY A 70 7.63 -12.36 -16.98
CA GLY A 70 6.47 -12.98 -16.33
C GLY A 70 5.52 -12.01 -15.61
N ALA A 71 5.61 -10.72 -15.89
CA ALA A 71 4.71 -9.73 -15.28
C ALA A 71 3.26 -9.95 -15.77
N PRO A 72 2.27 -10.14 -14.87
CA PRO A 72 0.86 -10.31 -15.24
C PRO A 72 0.23 -8.96 -15.63
N MET A 73 0.75 -8.33 -16.69
CA MET A 73 0.44 -6.97 -17.15
C MET A 73 -0.24 -6.98 -18.52
N GLN A 74 -1.44 -6.40 -18.60
CA GLN A 74 -2.12 -6.13 -19.87
C GLN A 74 -2.30 -4.63 -20.07
N VAL A 75 -1.79 -4.08 -21.17
CA VAL A 75 -1.95 -2.65 -21.48
C VAL A 75 -3.38 -2.42 -21.96
N GLU A 76 -4.16 -1.66 -21.20
CA GLU A 76 -5.53 -1.30 -21.59
C GLU A 76 -5.57 -0.05 -22.46
N ARG A 77 -4.80 0.96 -22.06
CA ARG A 77 -4.74 2.25 -22.74
C ARG A 77 -3.33 2.78 -22.68
N SER A 78 -2.87 3.32 -23.80
CA SER A 78 -1.62 4.04 -23.88
C SER A 78 -1.90 5.41 -24.51
N THR A 79 -1.40 6.46 -23.88
CA THR A 79 -1.36 7.81 -24.44
C THR A 79 0.09 8.11 -24.75
N ASP A 80 0.40 8.28 -26.04
CA ASP A 80 1.76 8.38 -26.53
C ASP A 80 2.61 9.36 -25.71
N GLY A 81 3.66 8.83 -25.08
CA GLY A 81 4.64 9.59 -24.30
C GLY A 81 4.14 10.23 -23.01
N LYS A 82 2.89 9.99 -22.58
CA LYS A 82 2.29 10.73 -21.44
C LYS A 82 1.89 9.82 -20.29
N SER A 83 1.08 8.81 -20.58
CA SER A 83 0.67 7.85 -19.57
C SER A 83 0.21 6.53 -20.19
N MET A 84 0.34 5.45 -19.43
CA MET A 84 -0.10 4.13 -19.80
C MET A 84 -0.86 3.49 -18.64
N THR A 85 -2.06 3.04 -18.92
CA THR A 85 -2.85 2.24 -18.00
C THR A 85 -2.62 0.77 -18.30
N VAL A 86 -2.28 0.03 -17.25
CA VAL A 86 -2.11 -1.42 -17.29
C VAL A 86 -3.03 -2.07 -16.27
N THR A 87 -3.75 -3.09 -16.70
CA THR A 87 -4.47 -3.99 -15.80
C THR A 87 -3.52 -5.08 -15.32
N TRP A 88 -3.41 -5.22 -14.00
CA TRP A 88 -2.63 -6.27 -13.36
C TRP A 88 -3.54 -7.46 -13.14
N THR A 89 -3.36 -8.52 -13.94
CA THR A 89 -4.31 -9.65 -13.97
C THR A 89 -4.26 -10.50 -12.70
N LEU A 90 -3.17 -10.40 -11.93
CA LEU A 90 -3.04 -11.03 -10.63
C LEU A 90 -3.70 -10.17 -9.53
N GLY A 91 -4.87 -10.55 -9.03
CA GLY A 91 -5.49 -9.87 -7.88
C GLY A 91 -6.23 -8.57 -8.22
N ASN A 92 -6.73 -8.43 -9.45
CA ASN A 92 -7.62 -7.34 -9.90
C ASN A 92 -7.11 -5.93 -9.54
N SER A 93 -5.80 -5.73 -9.66
CA SER A 93 -5.14 -4.48 -9.35
C SER A 93 -4.86 -3.68 -10.63
N ARG A 94 -4.59 -2.37 -10.48
CA ARG A 94 -4.43 -1.48 -11.63
C ARG A 94 -3.14 -0.70 -11.49
N VAL A 95 -2.39 -0.64 -12.57
CA VAL A 95 -1.13 0.09 -12.66
C VAL A 95 -1.30 1.25 -13.62
N GLU A 96 -0.94 2.44 -13.16
CA GLU A 96 -0.84 3.63 -13.98
C GLU A 96 0.63 4.01 -14.08
N VAL A 97 1.12 4.18 -15.29
CA VAL A 97 2.50 4.57 -15.57
C VAL A 97 2.44 5.96 -16.19
N SER A 98 3.05 6.94 -15.54
CA SER A 98 3.16 8.30 -16.03
C SER A 98 4.59 8.54 -16.50
N PHE A 99 4.74 9.10 -17.70
CA PHE A 99 6.04 9.39 -18.28
C PHE A 99 6.25 10.90 -18.36
N LYS A 100 7.46 11.34 -18.05
CA LYS A 100 7.85 12.75 -18.10
C LYS A 100 9.22 12.88 -18.76
N ALA A 101 9.34 13.76 -19.75
CA ALA A 101 10.64 14.17 -20.26
C ALA A 101 11.19 15.29 -19.38
N ASP A 102 12.40 15.13 -18.85
CA ASP A 102 13.15 16.19 -18.15
C ASP A 102 14.24 16.81 -19.04
N GLY A 103 14.55 16.18 -20.18
CA GLY A 103 15.48 16.71 -21.19
C GLY A 103 15.57 15.79 -22.42
N PRO A 104 16.36 16.16 -23.45
CA PRO A 104 16.44 15.40 -24.71
C PRO A 104 16.91 13.95 -24.52
N ASN A 105 17.72 13.69 -23.49
CA ASN A 105 18.25 12.37 -23.13
C ASN A 105 17.96 11.97 -21.67
N SER A 106 16.97 12.63 -21.04
CA SER A 106 16.61 12.38 -19.65
C SER A 106 15.09 12.32 -19.51
N SER A 107 14.60 11.27 -18.86
CA SER A 107 13.17 11.07 -18.61
C SER A 107 12.95 10.47 -17.24
N ALA A 108 11.80 10.77 -16.63
CA ALA A 108 11.34 10.17 -15.41
C ALA A 108 10.06 9.36 -15.67
N VAL A 109 9.94 8.24 -14.98
CA VAL A 109 8.75 7.41 -14.98
C VAL A 109 8.24 7.28 -13.56
N GLU A 110 6.95 7.50 -13.39
CA GLU A 110 6.22 7.23 -12.17
C GLU A 110 5.28 6.05 -12.40
N VAL A 111 5.38 5.02 -11.57
CA VAL A 111 4.52 3.86 -11.59
C VAL A 111 3.67 3.87 -10.34
N GLU A 112 2.36 4.01 -10.49
CA GLU A 112 1.37 3.88 -9.43
C GLU A 112 0.63 2.55 -9.56
N HIS A 113 0.83 1.64 -8.61
CA HIS A 113 0.07 0.41 -8.49
C HIS A 113 -1.01 0.57 -7.43
N SER A 114 -2.27 0.66 -7.85
CA SER A 114 -3.46 0.88 -7.03
C SER A 114 -4.29 -0.39 -6.82
N LYS A 115 -5.22 -0.34 -5.86
CA LYS A 115 -6.13 -1.43 -5.44
C LYS A 115 -5.46 -2.59 -4.69
N LEU A 116 -4.37 -2.31 -3.98
CA LEU A 116 -3.67 -3.33 -3.20
C LEU A 116 -4.42 -3.69 -1.90
N SER A 117 -4.39 -4.96 -1.53
CA SER A 117 -5.15 -5.53 -0.40
C SER A 117 -4.66 -5.04 0.98
N GLY A 118 -3.38 -4.71 1.12
CA GLY A 118 -2.74 -4.45 2.41
C GLY A 118 -1.40 -3.72 2.30
N ALA A 119 -0.85 -3.34 3.46
CA ALA A 119 0.46 -2.69 3.54
C ALA A 119 1.61 -3.63 3.11
N GLU A 120 1.48 -4.92 3.40
CA GLU A 120 2.44 -5.94 2.93
C GLU A 120 2.45 -6.03 1.40
N ALA A 121 1.27 -6.04 0.77
CA ALA A 121 1.15 -6.02 -0.68
C ALA A 121 1.76 -4.74 -1.28
N VAL A 122 1.58 -3.57 -0.63
CA VAL A 122 2.24 -2.32 -1.03
C VAL A 122 3.76 -2.45 -0.99
N ALA A 123 4.32 -2.97 0.10
CA ALA A 123 5.77 -3.14 0.25
C ALA A 123 6.35 -4.13 -0.77
N ALA A 124 5.70 -5.28 -0.94
CA ALA A 124 6.10 -6.29 -1.91
C ALA A 124 6.06 -5.72 -3.35
N GLN A 125 5.01 -4.97 -3.67
CA GLN A 125 4.85 -4.39 -5.00
C GLN A 125 5.85 -3.26 -5.27
N LYS A 126 6.18 -2.44 -4.27
CA LYS A 126 7.28 -1.45 -4.37
C LYS A 126 8.60 -2.14 -4.67
N ALA A 127 8.98 -3.14 -3.88
CA ALA A 127 10.23 -3.87 -4.07
C ALA A 127 10.31 -4.54 -5.46
N TYR A 128 9.20 -5.13 -5.92
CA TYR A 128 9.09 -5.70 -7.26
C TYR A 128 9.34 -4.65 -8.35
N TRP A 129 8.71 -3.48 -8.23
CA TRP A 129 8.87 -2.38 -9.19
C TRP A 129 10.27 -1.79 -9.15
N ASP A 130 10.84 -1.55 -7.97
CA ASP A 130 12.20 -1.04 -7.83
C ASP A 130 13.22 -1.94 -8.52
N ALA A 131 13.14 -3.25 -8.29
CA ALA A 131 14.02 -4.23 -8.94
C ALA A 131 13.81 -4.29 -10.46
N GLY A 132 12.55 -4.21 -10.93
CA GLY A 132 12.24 -4.15 -12.36
C GLY A 132 12.80 -2.89 -13.04
N LEU A 133 12.55 -1.72 -12.45
CA LEU A 133 13.02 -0.44 -13.00
C LEU A 133 14.55 -0.32 -12.94
N GLU A 134 15.21 -0.97 -11.98
CA GLU A 134 16.66 -1.09 -11.98
C GLU A 134 17.17 -1.89 -13.19
N ARG A 135 16.56 -3.05 -13.48
CA ARG A 135 16.89 -3.85 -14.67
C ARG A 135 16.64 -3.06 -15.95
N LEU A 136 15.55 -2.31 -16.02
CA LEU A 136 15.27 -1.42 -17.15
C LEU A 136 16.36 -0.36 -17.31
N ASN A 137 16.80 0.27 -16.21
CA ASN A 137 17.87 1.26 -16.26
C ASN A 137 19.19 0.65 -16.77
N ALA A 138 19.55 -0.54 -16.29
CA ALA A 138 20.73 -1.26 -16.75
C ALA A 138 20.64 -1.62 -18.24
N TRP A 139 19.47 -2.09 -18.70
CA TRP A 139 19.23 -2.42 -20.11
C TRP A 139 19.31 -1.18 -21.01
N LEU A 140 18.69 -0.06 -20.60
CA LEU A 140 18.76 1.21 -21.33
C LEU A 140 20.19 1.76 -21.40
N ALA A 141 20.96 1.63 -20.32
CA ALA A 141 22.36 2.04 -20.28
C ALA A 141 23.23 1.17 -21.21
N ALA A 142 23.01 -0.14 -21.25
CA ALA A 142 23.72 -1.07 -22.13
C ALA A 142 23.38 -0.87 -23.62
N ALA A 143 22.14 -0.45 -23.92
CA ALA A 143 21.66 -0.21 -25.28
C ALA A 143 22.05 1.18 -25.85
N ARG A 144 22.92 1.94 -25.16
CA ARG A 144 23.57 3.14 -25.71
C ARG A 144 24.87 2.73 -26.42
N PRO A 145 24.94 2.74 -27.77
CA PRO A 145 26.24 2.88 -28.42
C PRO A 145 26.80 4.26 -28.04
N GLN A 146 28.05 4.28 -27.56
CA GLN A 146 28.84 5.50 -27.37
C GLN A 146 29.04 6.22 -28.70
#